data_AF-A0A6F9XT55-F1
#
_entry.id   AF-A0A6F9XT55-F1
#
_cell.length_a   1.000
_cell.length_b   1.000
_cell.length_c   1.000
_cell.angle_alpha   90.00
_cell.angle_beta   90.00
_cell.angle_gamma   90.00
#
_symmetry.space_group_name_H-M   'P 1'
#
loop_
_entity.id
_entity.type
_entity.pdbx_description
1 polymer ?
#
loop_
_entity_poly.entity_id
_entity_poly.type
_entity_poly.pdbx_seq_one_letter_code
_entity_poly.pdbx_strand_id
1 'polypeptide(L)'
;MDEKATVKRVKAFFKDDYRRLKLLADAPTLQSVSYDRPKVTASRNNYVEDLATKRIDAQNKLELVKYAIACLGEIERTVLDAKIIKKLANWQVEELTGYGSSRVYELQKSACLNFAKTLAMISDIDLIIK
;
A
#
# COMPACT_ATOMS: atom_id res chain seq x y z
N MET A 1 -15.46 -4.91 15.94
CA MET A 1 -14.71 -4.76 14.68
C MET A 1 -15.67 -4.26 13.63
N ASP A 2 -15.54 -2.99 13.27
CA ASP A 2 -16.45 -2.33 12.34
C ASP A 2 -15.99 -2.61 10.90
N GLU A 3 -16.68 -3.54 10.23
CA GLU A 3 -16.28 -4.03 8.91
C GLU A 3 -16.34 -2.92 7.86
N LYS A 4 -17.37 -2.06 7.91
CA LYS A 4 -17.54 -0.96 6.95
C LYS A 4 -16.45 0.09 7.14
N ALA A 5 -16.14 0.45 8.39
CA ALA A 5 -15.07 1.39 8.69
C ALA A 5 -13.70 0.85 8.29
N THR A 6 -13.44 -0.44 8.55
CA THR A 6 -12.19 -1.13 8.17
C THR A 6 -12.01 -1.14 6.65
N VAL A 7 -13.04 -1.52 5.88
CA VAL A 7 -13.02 -1.47 4.41
C VAL A 7 -12.73 -0.06 3.90
N LYS A 8 -13.36 0.96 4.50
CA LYS A 8 -13.13 2.37 4.12
C LYS A 8 -11.67 2.78 4.39
N ARG A 9 -11.09 2.34 5.50
CA ARG A 9 -9.69 2.62 5.87
C ARG A 9 -8.71 1.92 4.94
N VAL A 10 -8.96 0.67 4.56
CA VAL A 10 -8.17 -0.05 3.55
C VAL A 10 -8.21 0.68 2.20
N LYS A 11 -9.41 1.12 1.76
CA LYS A 11 -9.55 1.91 0.52
C LYS A 11 -8.77 3.23 0.57
N ALA A 12 -8.79 3.92 1.71
CA ALA A 12 -8.03 5.16 1.91
C ALA A 12 -6.52 4.89 1.91
N PHE A 13 -6.06 3.84 2.57
CA PHE A 13 -4.67 3.41 2.60
C PHE A 13 -4.13 3.18 1.18
N PHE A 14 -4.84 2.41 0.34
CA PHE A 14 -4.40 2.17 -1.04
C PHE A 14 -4.46 3.42 -1.93
N LYS A 15 -5.32 4.38 -1.61
CA LYS A 15 -5.45 5.63 -2.37
C LYS A 15 -4.30 6.60 -2.07
N ASP A 16 -3.98 6.78 -0.80
CA ASP A 16 -3.11 7.85 -0.33
C ASP A 16 -1.76 7.29 0.15
N ASP A 17 -1.77 6.40 1.14
CA ASP A 17 -0.55 5.90 1.79
C ASP A 17 0.26 4.97 0.89
N TYR A 18 -0.39 4.05 0.17
CA TYR A 18 0.30 3.16 -0.77
C TYR A 18 0.98 3.93 -1.90
N ARG A 19 0.32 4.99 -2.39
CA ARG A 19 0.91 5.89 -3.41
C ARG A 19 2.12 6.65 -2.85
N ARG A 20 2.04 7.13 -1.62
CA ARG A 20 3.15 7.82 -0.93
C ARG A 20 4.33 6.88 -0.68
N LEU A 21 4.06 5.66 -0.20
CA LEU A 21 5.07 4.63 0.02
C LEU A 21 5.79 4.30 -1.30
N LYS A 22 5.04 4.12 -2.40
CA LYS A 22 5.63 3.89 -3.71
C LYS A 22 6.52 5.05 -4.15
N LEU A 23 6.05 6.29 -4.00
CA LEU A 23 6.83 7.48 -4.35
C LEU A 23 8.12 7.60 -3.52
N LEU A 24 8.07 7.29 -2.21
CA LEU A 24 9.23 7.31 -1.33
C LEU A 24 10.24 6.20 -1.65
N ALA A 25 9.74 5.00 -2.00
CA ALA A 25 10.60 3.88 -2.40
C ALA A 25 11.30 4.12 -3.75
N ASP A 26 10.58 4.75 -4.69
CA ASP A 26 11.08 5.15 -6.01
C ASP A 26 11.88 6.46 -5.99
N ALA A 27 11.93 7.18 -4.86
CA ALA A 27 12.63 8.46 -4.77
C ALA A 27 14.11 8.29 -5.16
N PRO A 28 14.64 9.10 -6.10
CA PRO A 28 16.03 9.03 -6.47
C PRO A 28 16.89 9.34 -5.24
N THR A 29 17.87 8.48 -4.95
CA THR A 29 18.96 8.82 -4.06
C THR A 29 19.60 10.07 -4.62
N LEU A 30 19.52 11.19 -3.88
CA LEU A 30 20.22 12.44 -4.19
C LEU A 30 21.74 12.17 -4.12
N GLN A 31 22.29 11.52 -5.14
CA GLN A 31 23.70 11.56 -5.43
C GLN A 31 23.96 12.74 -6.37
N SER A 32 24.71 13.69 -5.81
CA SER A 32 25.57 14.61 -6.54
C SER A 32 24.90 15.76 -7.29
N VAL A 33 24.33 16.70 -6.54
CA VAL A 33 24.45 18.11 -6.98
C VAL A 33 25.80 18.61 -6.49
N SER A 34 26.78 18.55 -7.38
CA SER A 34 28.09 19.17 -7.21
C SER A 34 27.88 20.68 -7.22
N TYR A 35 27.87 21.30 -6.04
CA TYR A 35 27.96 22.74 -5.91
C TYR A 35 29.22 23.06 -5.13
N ASP A 36 30.15 23.67 -5.87
CA ASP A 36 31.27 24.46 -5.40
C ASP A 36 30.88 25.31 -4.16
N ARG A 37 31.64 25.12 -3.05
CA ARG A 37 31.75 25.97 -1.82
C ARG A 37 30.78 25.73 -0.63
N PRO A 38 31.07 26.25 0.59
CA PRO A 38 31.78 25.50 1.64
C PRO A 38 30.97 25.34 2.95
N LYS A 39 31.45 24.42 3.82
CA LYS A 39 31.20 24.36 5.29
C LYS A 39 29.74 24.39 5.79
N VAL A 40 29.07 23.23 5.87
CA VAL A 40 28.34 22.71 7.07
C VAL A 40 28.18 21.19 6.88
N THR A 41 29.15 20.39 7.35
CA THR A 41 29.21 18.95 7.01
C THR A 41 28.32 18.06 7.91
N ALA A 42 27.90 18.53 9.09
CA ALA A 42 27.12 17.71 10.02
C ALA A 42 25.62 17.59 9.64
N SER A 43 24.99 18.68 9.19
CA SER A 43 23.53 18.69 8.97
C SER A 43 23.11 17.99 7.65
N ARG A 44 24.00 17.96 6.65
CA ARG A 44 23.73 17.36 5.34
C ARG A 44 23.86 15.83 5.36
N ASN A 45 24.81 15.29 6.14
CA ASN A 45 24.95 13.84 6.32
C ASN A 45 23.73 13.25 7.04
N ASN A 46 23.28 13.87 8.13
CA ASN A 46 22.07 13.47 8.85
C ASN A 46 20.83 13.44 7.93
N TYR A 47 20.70 14.41 7.02
CA TYR A 47 19.57 14.46 6.07
C TYR A 47 19.61 13.33 5.04
N VAL A 48 20.79 12.98 4.53
CA VAL A 48 20.95 11.90 3.55
C VAL A 48 20.75 10.53 4.21
N GLU A 49 21.27 10.33 5.43
CA GLU A 49 21.07 9.11 6.22
C GLU A 49 19.60 8.93 6.63
N ASP A 50 18.93 10.00 7.05
CA ASP A 50 17.50 10.01 7.38
C ASP A 50 16.63 9.68 6.15
N LEU A 51 16.96 10.21 4.97
CA LEU A 51 16.26 9.89 3.72
C LEU A 51 16.49 8.43 3.29
N ALA A 52 17.72 7.93 3.39
CA ALA A 52 18.03 6.53 3.08
C ALA A 52 17.30 5.56 4.01
N THR A 53 17.25 5.87 5.32
CA THR A 53 16.52 5.08 6.32
C THR A 53 15.02 5.07 6.02
N LYS A 54 14.43 6.24 5.72
CA LYS A 54 13.01 6.37 5.35
C LYS A 54 12.67 5.62 4.06
N ARG A 55 13.59 5.58 3.09
CA ARG A 55 13.43 4.80 1.86
C ARG A 55 13.40 3.30 2.15
N ILE A 56 14.34 2.81 2.94
CA ILE A 56 14.41 1.38 3.34
C ILE A 56 13.14 0.99 4.11
N ASP A 57 12.69 1.82 5.05
CA ASP A 57 11.43 1.62 5.77
C ASP A 57 10.22 1.58 4.82
N ALA A 58 10.13 2.51 3.86
CA ALA A 58 9.07 2.53 2.86
C ALA A 58 9.10 1.29 1.96
N GLN A 59 10.27 0.82 1.55
CA GLN A 59 10.44 -0.42 0.80
C GLN A 59 9.99 -1.63 1.59
N ASN A 60 10.42 -1.76 2.85
CA ASN A 60 10.00 -2.84 3.74
C ASN A 60 8.47 -2.85 3.91
N LYS A 61 7.84 -1.69 4.12
CA LYS A 61 6.38 -1.56 4.21
C LYS A 61 5.69 -1.96 2.92
N LEU A 62 6.23 -1.61 1.75
CA LEU A 62 5.69 -2.05 0.45
C LEU A 62 5.78 -3.57 0.29
N GLU A 63 6.88 -4.20 0.69
CA GLU A 63 7.03 -5.65 0.66
C GLU A 63 6.03 -6.34 1.59
N LEU A 64 5.80 -5.81 2.79
CA LEU A 64 4.76 -6.30 3.70
C LEU A 64 3.36 -6.17 3.10
N VAL A 65 3.05 -5.05 2.43
CA VAL A 65 1.77 -4.86 1.72
C VAL A 65 1.63 -5.89 0.58
N LYS A 66 2.66 -6.10 -0.22
CA LYS A 66 2.66 -7.12 -1.29
C LYS A 66 2.45 -8.52 -0.72
N TYR A 67 3.13 -8.85 0.37
CA TYR A 67 2.98 -10.13 1.05
C TYR A 67 1.54 -10.31 1.57
N ALA A 68 0.97 -9.29 2.20
CA ALA A 68 -0.42 -9.33 2.67
C ALA A 68 -1.41 -9.53 1.52
N ILE A 69 -1.17 -8.94 0.34
CA ILE A 69 -1.96 -9.19 -0.88
C ILE A 69 -1.76 -10.62 -1.40
N ALA A 70 -0.54 -11.15 -1.33
CA ALA A 70 -0.22 -12.50 -1.79
C ALA A 70 -0.84 -13.60 -0.91
N CYS A 71 -1.08 -13.33 0.37
CA CYS A 71 -1.79 -14.24 1.27
C CYS A 71 -3.31 -14.31 1.03
N LEU A 72 -3.88 -13.39 0.24
CA LEU A 72 -5.30 -13.44 -0.12
C LEU A 72 -5.58 -14.60 -1.08
N GLY A 73 -6.81 -15.11 -1.06
CA GLY A 73 -7.27 -16.05 -2.08
C GLY A 73 -7.17 -15.45 -3.48
N GLU A 74 -6.98 -16.28 -4.51
CA GLU A 74 -6.75 -15.82 -5.88
C GLU A 74 -7.82 -14.84 -6.38
N ILE A 75 -9.10 -15.17 -6.16
CA ILE A 75 -10.24 -14.33 -6.55
C ILE A 75 -10.27 -13.03 -5.73
N GLU A 76 -10.03 -13.10 -4.42
CA GLU A 76 -10.00 -11.92 -3.55
C GLU A 76 -8.89 -10.95 -3.96
N ARG A 77 -7.70 -11.49 -4.28
CA ARG A 77 -6.56 -10.73 -4.80
C ARG A 77 -6.91 -10.05 -6.11
N THR A 78 -7.53 -10.77 -7.04
CA THR A 78 -7.96 -10.22 -8.34
C THR A 78 -8.98 -9.10 -8.17
N VAL A 79 -9.98 -9.29 -7.31
CA VAL A 79 -10.99 -8.26 -7.01
C VAL A 79 -10.36 -7.04 -6.32
N LEU A 80 -9.44 -7.26 -5.38
CA LEU A 80 -8.74 -6.16 -4.69
C LEU A 80 -7.88 -5.35 -5.68
N ASP A 81 -7.09 -6.02 -6.52
CA ASP A 81 -6.27 -5.37 -7.55
C ASP A 81 -7.15 -4.59 -8.55
N ALA A 82 -8.18 -5.24 -9.10
CA ALA A 82 -9.08 -4.63 -10.07
C ALA A 82 -9.84 -3.42 -9.50
N LYS A 83 -10.44 -3.55 -8.31
CA LYS A 83 -11.31 -2.50 -7.74
C LYS A 83 -10.57 -1.42 -6.98
N ILE A 84 -9.51 -1.77 -6.25
CA ILE A 84 -8.85 -0.86 -5.30
C ILE A 84 -7.61 -0.22 -5.92
N ILE A 85 -6.76 -1.04 -6.54
CA ILE A 85 -5.49 -0.57 -7.11
C ILE A 85 -5.73 0.05 -8.49
N LYS A 86 -6.40 -0.69 -9.38
CA LYS A 86 -6.66 -0.28 -10.78
C LYS A 86 -7.93 0.56 -10.97
N LYS A 87 -8.83 0.59 -9.97
CA LYS A 87 -10.10 1.34 -10.00
C LYS A 87 -10.97 1.04 -11.23
N LEU A 88 -11.01 -0.22 -11.66
CA LEU A 88 -11.82 -0.66 -12.78
C LEU A 88 -13.32 -0.52 -12.51
N ALA A 89 -14.08 -0.30 -13.58
CA ALA A 89 -15.54 -0.27 -13.54
C ALA A 89 -16.10 -1.65 -13.16
N ASN A 90 -17.31 -1.69 -12.60
CA ASN A 90 -17.90 -2.96 -12.12
C ASN A 90 -17.98 -4.01 -13.23
N TRP A 91 -18.48 -3.62 -14.42
CA TRP A 91 -18.59 -4.53 -15.57
C TRP A 91 -17.25 -5.15 -15.97
N GLN A 92 -16.14 -4.43 -15.87
CA GLN A 92 -14.80 -4.97 -16.16
C GLN A 92 -14.39 -6.02 -15.13
N VAL A 93 -14.77 -5.82 -13.87
CA VAL A 93 -14.46 -6.79 -12.81
C VAL A 93 -15.35 -8.02 -12.90
N GLU A 94 -16.60 -7.85 -13.32
CA GLU A 94 -17.48 -8.97 -13.62
C GLU A 94 -16.92 -9.82 -14.77
N GLU A 95 -16.44 -9.19 -15.84
CA GLU A 95 -15.79 -9.89 -16.96
C GLU A 95 -14.51 -10.61 -16.53
N LEU A 96 -13.66 -9.97 -15.71
CA LEU A 96 -12.42 -10.57 -15.21
C LEU A 96 -12.63 -11.73 -14.23
N THR A 97 -13.73 -11.71 -13.47
CA THR A 97 -13.94 -12.67 -12.37
C THR A 97 -15.04 -13.70 -12.67
N GLY A 98 -15.87 -13.45 -13.70
CA GLY A 98 -17.06 -14.24 -14.01
C GLY A 98 -18.19 -14.11 -12.98
N TYR A 99 -18.04 -13.27 -11.96
CA TYR A 99 -19.02 -13.08 -10.90
C TYR A 99 -19.84 -11.81 -11.13
N GLY A 100 -21.14 -11.87 -10.82
CA GLY A 100 -21.99 -10.67 -10.85
C GLY A 100 -21.68 -9.66 -9.74
N SER A 101 -22.13 -8.43 -9.92
CA SER A 101 -21.89 -7.27 -9.04
C SER A 101 -22.05 -7.55 -7.55
N SER A 102 -23.12 -8.25 -7.14
CA SER A 102 -23.36 -8.56 -5.72
C SER A 102 -22.25 -9.42 -5.13
N ARG A 103 -21.81 -10.44 -5.87
CA ARG A 103 -20.74 -11.34 -5.44
C ARG A 103 -19.39 -10.65 -5.47
N VAL A 104 -19.12 -9.81 -6.47
CA VAL A 104 -17.93 -8.95 -6.52
C VAL A 104 -17.86 -8.02 -5.30
N TYR A 105 -18.99 -7.46 -4.87
CA TYR A 105 -19.05 -6.60 -3.68
C TYR A 105 -18.69 -7.38 -2.40
N GLU A 106 -19.24 -8.59 -2.23
CA GLU A 106 -18.90 -9.46 -1.10
C GLU A 106 -17.40 -9.83 -1.11
N LEU A 107 -16.88 -10.25 -2.27
CA LEU A 107 -15.47 -10.58 -2.44
C LEU A 107 -14.56 -9.38 -2.15
N GLN A 108 -14.97 -8.18 -2.58
CA GLN A 108 -14.24 -6.95 -2.27
C GLN A 108 -14.21 -6.68 -0.77
N LYS A 109 -15.34 -6.86 -0.07
CA LYS A 109 -15.44 -6.69 1.38
C LYS A 109 -14.52 -7.69 2.08
N SER A 110 -14.63 -8.98 1.76
CA SER A 110 -13.81 -10.04 2.34
C SER A 110 -12.31 -9.82 2.09
N ALA A 111 -11.93 -9.46 0.86
CA ALA A 111 -10.55 -9.15 0.51
C ALA A 111 -9.98 -8.01 1.35
N CYS A 112 -10.75 -6.93 1.57
CA CYS A 112 -10.29 -5.81 2.41
C CYS A 112 -10.14 -6.21 3.88
N LEU A 113 -11.06 -7.02 4.42
CA LEU A 113 -11.01 -7.46 5.81
C LEU A 113 -9.85 -8.43 6.04
N ASN A 114 -9.68 -9.41 5.14
CA ASN A 114 -8.58 -10.37 5.20
C ASN A 114 -7.24 -9.66 5.04
N PHE A 115 -7.14 -8.70 4.10
CA PHE A 115 -5.95 -7.88 3.94
C PHE A 115 -5.60 -7.12 5.23
N ALA A 116 -6.58 -6.44 5.85
CA ALA A 116 -6.36 -5.69 7.09
C ALA A 116 -5.89 -6.60 8.23
N LYS A 117 -6.48 -7.79 8.37
CA LYS A 117 -6.08 -8.79 9.37
C LYS A 117 -4.66 -9.28 9.15
N THR A 118 -4.33 -9.67 7.91
CA THR A 118 -2.99 -10.14 7.56
C THR A 118 -1.96 -9.04 7.80
N LEU A 119 -2.25 -7.82 7.37
CA LEU A 119 -1.33 -6.68 7.53
C LEU A 119 -1.09 -6.35 9.01
N ALA A 120 -2.13 -6.36 9.85
CA ALA A 120 -2.00 -6.14 11.29
C ALA A 120 -1.24 -7.27 12.02
N MET A 121 -1.18 -8.47 11.43
CA MET A 121 -0.44 -9.61 11.99
C MET A 121 1.06 -9.54 11.67
N ILE A 122 1.43 -9.01 10.50
CA ILE A 122 2.81 -9.02 10.00
C ILE A 122 3.50 -7.65 10.08
N SER A 123 2.78 -6.60 10.46
CA SER A 123 3.29 -5.23 10.47
C SER A 123 2.64 -4.39 11.56
N ASP A 124 3.27 -3.26 11.88
CA ASP A 124 2.72 -2.25 12.80
C ASP A 124 1.59 -1.40 12.17
N ILE A 125 1.17 -1.69 10.93
CA ILE A 125 0.13 -0.94 10.23
C ILE A 125 -1.25 -1.49 10.63
N ASP A 126 -1.92 -0.81 11.56
CA ASP A 126 -3.29 -1.16 11.95
C ASP A 126 -4.35 -0.42 11.09
N LEU A 127 -5.02 -1.22 10.25
CA LEU A 127 -6.15 -0.79 9.43
C LEU A 127 -7.50 -1.20 10.03
N ILE A 128 -7.49 -1.95 11.14
CA ILE A 128 -8.67 -2.49 11.80
C ILE A 128 -9.31 -1.40 12.66
N ILE A 129 -10.63 -1.21 12.51
CA ILE A 129 -11.41 -0.37 13.41
C ILE A 129 -12.18 -1.27 14.38
N LYS A 130 -11.98 -1.05 15.68
CA LYS A 130 -12.55 -1.89 16.75
C LYS A 130 -13.98 -1.50 17.08
#